data_AF-E9Q0C5-F1
#
_entry.id   AF-E9Q0C5-F1
#
_cell.length_a   1.000
_cell.length_b   1.000
_cell.length_c   1.000
_cell.angle_alpha   90.00
_cell.angle_beta   90.00
_cell.angle_gamma   90.00
#
_symmetry.space_group_name_H-M   'P 1'
#
loop_
_entity.id
_entity.type
_entity.pdbx_description
1 polymer ?
#
loop_
_entity_poly.entity_id
_entity_poly.type
_entity_poly.pdbx_seq_one_letter_code
_entity_poly.pdbx_strand_id
1 'polypeptide(L)'
;MLVFRVLLLIALVGKSVIGLSLMSFIAPPDPDWTPDDYYYSYEQSSPDEDPSVTQTTPENPDWYYEDDDPCQSNPCEHGGDCIIRGDTFSCSCPAPFSGSRCQTAQNKCKDNPCVHGDCLITQKHPYYRCACKYPYTGPDCSKVLPACRPNPCQNGGVCSRHRRRSRFTCACPDQYKGKFCEIGPDDCYVGDGYSYRGKVSKTVNQNPCLYWNSHLLLQETYNMFMEDAETHGIAEHNFCRNPDGDHKPWCFVKVNSEKVKWEYCDVTVCPVPA
;
A
#
# COMPACT_ATOMS: atom_id res chain seq x y z
N MET A 1 -17.97 26.58 -53.80
CA MET A 1 -19.35 26.09 -53.99
C MET A 1 -19.47 24.85 -53.12
N LEU A 2 -20.25 24.75 -52.05
CA LEU A 2 -21.56 25.31 -51.77
C LEU A 2 -21.67 25.59 -50.24
N VAL A 3 -22.28 26.72 -49.93
CA VAL A 3 -22.58 27.26 -48.59
C VAL A 3 -23.98 26.80 -48.21
N PHE A 4 -24.22 26.36 -46.97
CA PHE A 4 -25.55 26.46 -46.34
C PHE A 4 -25.44 26.84 -44.86
N ARG A 5 -26.13 27.94 -44.54
CA ARG A 5 -26.26 28.57 -43.22
C ARG A 5 -27.56 28.14 -42.54
N VAL A 6 -27.49 28.02 -41.21
CA VAL A 6 -28.42 28.49 -40.17
C VAL A 6 -29.90 28.11 -40.27
N LEU A 7 -30.41 27.43 -39.23
CA LEU A 7 -31.64 27.85 -38.55
C LEU A 7 -31.60 27.50 -37.06
N LEU A 8 -31.77 28.56 -36.27
CA LEU A 8 -31.91 28.65 -34.82
C LEU A 8 -33.39 28.39 -34.49
N LEU A 9 -33.71 27.55 -33.50
CA LEU A 9 -35.04 27.58 -32.86
C LEU A 9 -34.91 27.38 -31.35
N ILE A 10 -35.15 28.48 -30.65
CA ILE A 10 -35.38 28.64 -29.23
C ILE A 10 -36.85 28.31 -28.97
N ALA A 11 -37.14 27.50 -27.96
CA ALA A 11 -38.47 27.42 -27.36
C ALA A 11 -38.34 27.52 -25.83
N LEU A 12 -38.93 28.59 -25.31
CA LEU A 12 -39.07 28.96 -23.90
C LEU A 12 -40.44 28.53 -23.36
N VAL A 13 -40.55 28.58 -22.03
CA VAL A 13 -41.74 28.58 -21.15
C VAL A 13 -42.09 27.18 -20.59
N GLY A 14 -42.19 26.94 -19.28
CA GLY A 14 -42.56 27.85 -18.19
C GLY A 14 -42.01 27.47 -16.81
N LYS A 15 -42.07 28.49 -15.95
CA LYS A 15 -41.55 28.60 -14.58
C LYS A 15 -42.52 27.98 -13.56
N SER A 16 -41.99 27.41 -12.49
CA SER A 16 -42.60 27.50 -11.16
C SER A 16 -41.52 27.70 -10.11
N VAL A 17 -41.66 28.80 -9.38
CA VAL A 17 -40.80 29.31 -8.31
C VAL A 17 -41.53 29.04 -7.00
N ILE A 18 -40.89 28.39 -6.05
CA ILE A 18 -41.20 28.56 -4.63
C ILE A 18 -39.86 28.68 -3.92
N GLY A 19 -39.60 29.85 -3.35
CA GLY A 19 -38.39 30.16 -2.61
C GLY A 19 -38.68 30.40 -1.13
N LEU A 20 -37.57 30.58 -0.41
CA LEU A 20 -37.40 31.27 0.88
C LEU A 20 -37.86 30.45 2.11
N SER A 21 -37.19 30.44 3.26
CA SER A 21 -36.05 31.21 3.77
C SER A 21 -35.50 30.48 5.01
N LEU A 22 -34.19 30.52 5.22
CA LEU A 22 -33.57 30.32 6.54
C LEU A 22 -33.73 31.62 7.35
N MET A 23 -34.09 31.53 8.63
CA MET A 23 -33.62 32.45 9.69
C MET A 23 -33.77 31.79 11.06
N SER A 24 -32.67 31.79 11.82
CA SER A 24 -32.61 31.53 13.25
C SER A 24 -33.15 32.72 14.04
N PHE A 25 -33.86 32.49 15.15
CA PHE A 25 -33.93 33.44 16.28
C PHE A 25 -34.06 32.69 17.62
N ILE A 26 -33.40 33.28 18.62
CA ILE A 26 -33.21 32.85 20.01
C ILE A 26 -34.21 33.58 20.93
N ALA A 27 -34.55 32.93 22.06
CA ALA A 27 -34.99 33.46 23.38
C ALA A 27 -36.48 33.82 23.63
N PRO A 28 -36.94 33.88 24.90
CA PRO A 28 -36.73 32.96 26.06
C PRO A 28 -38.08 32.75 26.87
N PRO A 29 -38.17 32.59 28.22
CA PRO A 29 -39.10 31.66 28.88
C PRO A 29 -40.23 32.38 29.68
N ASP A 30 -40.92 31.63 30.56
CA ASP A 30 -41.77 32.02 31.71
C ASP A 30 -43.28 31.69 31.60
N PRO A 31 -44.05 31.61 32.71
CA PRO A 31 -44.19 30.45 33.63
C PRO A 31 -45.68 30.25 34.01
N ASP A 32 -45.96 29.65 35.18
CA ASP A 32 -47.27 29.52 35.87
C ASP A 32 -48.25 28.42 35.36
N TRP A 33 -48.92 27.60 36.19
CA TRP A 33 -48.95 27.41 37.65
C TRP A 33 -49.80 26.13 37.95
N THR A 34 -49.22 25.15 38.68
CA THR A 34 -49.73 24.26 39.80
C THR A 34 -51.17 23.66 39.81
N PRO A 35 -51.63 22.95 40.89
CA PRO A 35 -51.05 21.91 41.78
C PRO A 35 -52.01 20.69 41.99
N ASP A 36 -51.55 19.63 42.68
CA ASP A 36 -52.20 19.04 43.88
C ASP A 36 -51.42 17.78 44.36
N ASP A 37 -51.59 17.28 45.58
CA ASP A 37 -51.04 17.68 46.88
C ASP A 37 -51.10 16.41 47.79
N TYR A 38 -50.32 16.36 48.89
CA TYR A 38 -50.36 15.40 50.02
C TYR A 38 -49.88 13.93 49.80
N TYR A 39 -49.23 13.22 50.74
CA TYR A 39 -49.23 13.27 52.21
C TYR A 39 -47.93 12.64 52.79
N TYR A 40 -47.44 13.17 53.92
CA TYR A 40 -46.25 12.73 54.66
C TYR A 40 -46.55 11.60 55.66
N SER A 41 -45.59 10.70 55.88
CA SER A 41 -45.44 10.00 57.16
C SER A 41 -43.97 9.67 57.41
N TYR A 42 -43.41 10.30 58.45
CA TYR A 42 -42.13 9.97 59.04
C TYR A 42 -42.43 9.20 60.33
N GLU A 43 -41.78 8.05 60.51
CA GLU A 43 -41.57 7.47 61.84
C GLU A 43 -40.08 7.24 62.04
N GLN A 44 -39.61 7.61 63.23
CA GLN A 44 -38.21 7.63 63.64
C GLN A 44 -38.11 6.84 64.96
N SER A 45 -37.31 5.77 64.99
CA SER A 45 -36.80 5.11 66.20
C SER A 45 -35.78 4.05 65.77
N SER A 46 -34.47 4.31 65.84
CA SER A 46 -33.54 4.18 66.97
C SER A 46 -32.53 3.04 66.68
N PRO A 47 -31.34 3.06 67.30
CA PRO A 47 -30.12 2.51 66.74
C PRO A 47 -29.72 1.20 67.41
N ASP A 48 -29.34 0.16 66.67
CA ASP A 48 -28.53 -0.93 67.22
C ASP A 48 -27.71 -1.62 66.11
N GLU A 49 -26.54 -2.07 66.53
CA GLU A 49 -25.35 -2.42 65.78
C GLU A 49 -25.46 -3.73 64.97
N ASP A 50 -24.88 -3.76 63.76
CA ASP A 50 -24.31 -4.99 63.21
C ASP A 50 -22.95 -4.69 62.54
N PRO A 51 -21.83 -5.19 63.08
CA PRO A 51 -20.53 -5.08 62.47
C PRO A 51 -20.27 -6.32 61.59
N SER A 52 -20.78 -6.32 60.37
CA SER A 52 -20.25 -7.21 59.33
C SER A 52 -20.10 -6.48 58.01
N VAL A 53 -18.96 -5.81 57.89
CA VAL A 53 -18.41 -5.40 56.60
C VAL A 53 -18.18 -6.66 55.77
N THR A 54 -18.99 -6.83 54.73
CA THR A 54 -18.55 -7.52 53.52
C THR A 54 -18.98 -6.70 52.33
N GLN A 55 -17.99 -6.23 51.58
CA GLN A 55 -18.14 -5.47 50.35
C GLN A 55 -18.94 -6.26 49.30
N THR A 56 -19.76 -5.57 48.52
CA THR A 56 -19.80 -5.66 47.05
C THR A 56 -20.91 -4.74 46.52
N THR A 57 -20.57 -3.47 46.28
CA THR A 57 -21.20 -2.72 45.19
C THR A 57 -20.74 -3.35 43.86
N PRO A 58 -21.61 -3.31 42.84
CA PRO A 58 -21.61 -4.30 41.78
C PRO A 58 -20.35 -4.18 40.93
N GLU A 59 -19.61 -5.29 40.81
CA GLU A 59 -18.80 -5.52 39.63
C GLU A 59 -19.77 -5.44 38.45
N ASN A 60 -19.75 -4.30 37.74
CA ASN A 60 -20.26 -4.24 36.38
C ASN A 60 -19.33 -5.16 35.59
N PRO A 61 -19.77 -6.38 35.26
CA PRO A 61 -18.85 -7.37 34.77
C PRO A 61 -18.62 -7.08 33.29
N ASP A 62 -17.36 -7.09 32.88
CA ASP A 62 -16.85 -6.75 31.53
C ASP A 62 -17.42 -7.62 30.38
N TRP A 63 -18.47 -8.42 30.60
CA TRP A 63 -18.99 -9.38 29.61
C TRP A 63 -20.14 -8.89 28.74
N TYR A 64 -20.47 -7.59 28.69
CA TYR A 64 -21.64 -7.12 27.94
C TYR A 64 -21.39 -6.66 26.49
N TYR A 65 -20.17 -6.79 25.92
CA TYR A 65 -19.94 -6.43 24.51
C TYR A 65 -18.99 -7.34 23.71
N GLU A 66 -18.64 -8.55 24.17
CA GLU A 66 -17.66 -9.38 23.44
C GLU A 66 -18.24 -10.48 22.53
N ASP A 67 -19.55 -10.69 22.46
CA ASP A 67 -20.06 -11.94 21.86
C ASP A 67 -20.47 -11.92 20.38
N ASP A 68 -20.34 -10.81 19.65
CA ASP A 68 -20.66 -10.81 18.21
C ASP A 68 -19.70 -9.93 17.40
N ASP A 69 -18.37 -10.02 17.59
CA ASP A 69 -17.44 -9.54 16.56
C ASP A 69 -17.28 -10.64 15.49
N PRO A 70 -17.96 -10.53 14.33
CA PRO A 70 -17.90 -11.55 13.28
C PRO A 70 -16.50 -11.62 12.63
N CYS A 71 -15.61 -10.66 12.89
CA CYS A 71 -14.22 -10.65 12.45
C CYS A 71 -13.24 -11.31 13.44
N GLN A 72 -13.66 -11.61 14.67
CA GLN A 72 -12.79 -12.17 15.72
C GLN A 72 -12.13 -13.49 15.29
N SER A 73 -12.83 -14.31 14.51
CA SER A 73 -12.31 -15.59 13.98
C SER A 73 -11.45 -15.45 12.72
N ASN A 74 -11.13 -14.22 12.28
CA ASN A 74 -10.45 -13.91 11.02
C ASN A 74 -11.02 -14.72 9.84
N PRO A 75 -12.31 -14.53 9.51
CA PRO A 75 -12.97 -15.34 8.51
C PRO A 75 -12.44 -15.13 7.08
N CYS A 76 -11.69 -14.06 6.82
CA CYS A 76 -11.11 -13.73 5.52
C CYS A 76 -9.78 -14.47 5.30
N GLU A 77 -9.70 -15.23 4.20
CA GLU A 77 -8.50 -15.99 3.82
C GLU A 77 -7.49 -15.12 3.05
N HIS A 78 -6.26 -15.62 2.90
CA HIS A 78 -5.21 -15.03 2.05
C HIS A 78 -4.91 -13.53 2.28
N GLY A 79 -5.03 -13.08 3.53
CA GLY A 79 -4.74 -11.69 3.92
C GLY A 79 -5.85 -10.68 3.57
N GLY A 80 -7.11 -11.14 3.46
CA GLY A 80 -8.27 -10.26 3.33
C GLY A 80 -8.55 -9.44 4.59
N ASP A 81 -8.85 -8.15 4.43
CA ASP A 81 -9.27 -7.30 5.54
C ASP A 81 -10.72 -7.59 5.90
N CYS A 82 -10.98 -7.93 7.16
CA CYS A 82 -12.34 -8.16 7.66
C CYS A 82 -13.00 -6.83 8.03
N ILE A 83 -14.19 -6.59 7.49
CA ILE A 83 -14.96 -5.35 7.70
C ILE A 83 -16.30 -5.76 8.31
N ILE A 84 -16.56 -5.32 9.55
CA ILE A 84 -17.83 -5.55 10.25
C ILE A 84 -18.96 -4.79 9.55
N ARG A 85 -20.09 -5.46 9.34
CA ARG A 85 -21.32 -4.96 8.70
C ARG A 85 -22.52 -5.40 9.54
N GLY A 86 -22.83 -4.63 10.59
CA GLY A 86 -23.82 -5.01 11.58
C GLY A 86 -23.41 -6.31 12.27
N ASP A 87 -24.32 -7.27 12.38
CA ASP A 87 -24.09 -8.59 12.97
C ASP A 87 -23.38 -9.58 12.01
N THR A 88 -22.81 -9.08 10.92
CA THR A 88 -22.17 -9.89 9.87
C THR A 88 -20.82 -9.30 9.45
N PHE A 89 -20.02 -10.03 8.69
CA PHE A 89 -18.76 -9.55 8.15
C PHE A 89 -18.75 -9.51 6.62
N SER A 90 -17.89 -8.66 6.07
CA SER A 90 -17.51 -8.66 4.66
C SER A 90 -15.98 -8.65 4.56
N CYS A 91 -15.43 -9.41 3.63
CA CYS A 91 -13.99 -9.40 3.37
C CYS A 91 -13.63 -8.47 2.22
N SER A 92 -12.65 -7.60 2.45
CA SER A 92 -11.95 -6.87 1.39
C SER A 92 -10.73 -7.67 0.98
N CYS A 93 -10.82 -8.31 -0.19
CA CYS A 93 -9.79 -9.24 -0.64
C CYS A 93 -8.63 -8.52 -1.34
N PRO A 94 -7.36 -8.79 -0.96
CA PRO A 94 -6.23 -8.39 -1.77
C PRO A 94 -6.28 -9.14 -3.10
N ALA A 95 -6.01 -8.45 -4.20
CA ALA A 95 -5.84 -9.12 -5.49
C ALA A 95 -4.67 -10.13 -5.41
N PRO A 96 -4.77 -11.33 -6.01
CA PRO A 96 -5.80 -11.85 -6.91
C PRO A 96 -7.02 -12.51 -6.25
N PHE A 97 -7.15 -12.46 -4.93
CA PHE A 97 -8.16 -13.23 -4.23
C PHE A 97 -9.55 -12.61 -4.37
N SER A 98 -10.57 -13.47 -4.37
CA SER A 98 -11.97 -13.10 -4.55
C SER A 98 -12.87 -14.13 -3.87
N GLY A 99 -14.18 -13.85 -3.85
CA GLY A 99 -15.16 -14.62 -3.09
C GLY A 99 -15.47 -13.94 -1.76
N SER A 100 -16.54 -14.39 -1.10
CA SER A 100 -17.04 -13.80 0.16
C SER A 100 -16.03 -13.85 1.30
N ARG A 101 -15.06 -14.77 1.24
CA ARG A 101 -14.00 -14.97 2.23
C ARG A 101 -12.60 -14.91 1.62
N CYS A 102 -12.45 -14.38 0.40
CA CYS A 102 -11.17 -14.36 -0.32
C CYS A 102 -10.57 -15.75 -0.59
N GLN A 103 -11.43 -16.78 -0.64
CA GLN A 103 -11.05 -18.18 -0.83
C GLN A 103 -10.68 -18.51 -2.28
N THR A 104 -11.09 -17.69 -3.25
CA THR A 104 -10.90 -17.95 -4.68
C THR A 104 -9.76 -17.12 -5.24
N ALA A 105 -8.63 -17.74 -5.53
CA ALA A 105 -7.55 -17.10 -6.28
C ALA A 105 -7.96 -16.88 -7.76
N GLN A 106 -8.28 -15.65 -8.15
CA GLN A 106 -8.42 -15.27 -9.56
C GLN A 106 -7.04 -15.08 -10.18
N ASN A 107 -6.38 -16.20 -10.49
CA ASN A 107 -5.14 -16.15 -11.24
C ASN A 107 -5.43 -15.91 -12.74
N LYS A 108 -5.63 -14.64 -13.11
CA LYS A 108 -5.75 -14.21 -14.52
C LYS A 108 -4.48 -14.53 -15.35
N CYS A 109 -3.37 -14.87 -14.69
CA CYS A 109 -2.12 -15.30 -15.31
C CYS A 109 -2.02 -16.81 -15.53
N LYS A 110 -3.01 -17.61 -15.11
CA LYS A 110 -2.98 -19.09 -15.20
C LYS A 110 -2.77 -19.60 -16.62
N ASP A 111 -3.40 -18.95 -17.61
CA ASP A 111 -3.28 -19.31 -19.02
C ASP A 111 -2.13 -18.55 -19.74
N ASN A 112 -1.30 -17.85 -18.97
CA ASN A 112 -0.24 -16.95 -19.42
C ASN A 112 -0.64 -16.07 -20.64
N PRO A 113 -1.46 -15.03 -20.44
CA PRO A 113 -1.89 -14.14 -21.53
C PRO A 113 -0.75 -13.33 -22.16
N CYS A 114 0.46 -13.39 -21.61
CA CYS A 114 1.63 -12.65 -22.05
C CYS A 114 2.52 -13.53 -22.93
N VAL A 115 2.53 -13.26 -24.24
CA VAL A 115 3.24 -14.09 -25.24
C VAL A 115 4.76 -14.10 -24.98
N HIS A 116 5.34 -12.91 -24.79
CA HIS A 116 6.77 -12.72 -24.55
C HIS A 116 7.02 -11.83 -23.33
N GLY A 117 6.51 -12.25 -22.20
CA GLY A 117 6.64 -11.51 -20.94
C GLY A 117 6.21 -12.35 -19.77
N ASP A 118 6.25 -11.73 -18.60
CA ASP A 118 5.76 -12.32 -17.38
C ASP A 118 4.42 -11.68 -17.04
N CYS A 119 3.44 -12.48 -16.65
CA CYS A 119 2.13 -11.98 -16.27
C CYS A 119 2.15 -11.57 -14.80
N LEU A 120 1.83 -10.31 -14.52
CA LEU A 120 1.81 -9.74 -13.18
C LEU A 120 0.37 -9.45 -12.78
N ILE A 121 -0.04 -9.94 -11.62
CA ILE A 121 -1.35 -9.67 -11.05
C ILE A 121 -1.36 -8.25 -10.50
N THR A 122 -2.43 -7.50 -10.75
CA THR A 122 -2.57 -6.10 -10.30
C THR A 122 -3.85 -5.91 -9.49
N GLN A 123 -3.86 -4.90 -8.62
CA GLN A 123 -5.03 -4.57 -7.81
C GLN A 123 -6.12 -3.78 -8.56
N LYS A 124 -5.81 -3.26 -9.76
CA LYS A 124 -6.76 -2.50 -10.60
C LYS A 124 -7.15 -3.30 -11.83
N HIS A 125 -8.42 -3.17 -12.25
CA HIS A 125 -8.93 -3.76 -13.49
C HIS A 125 -8.01 -3.42 -14.69
N PRO A 126 -7.61 -4.40 -15.53
CA PRO A 126 -8.13 -5.76 -15.67
C PRO A 126 -7.56 -6.81 -14.70
N TYR A 127 -6.94 -6.38 -13.59
CA TYR A 127 -6.37 -7.19 -12.51
C TYR A 127 -5.15 -8.03 -12.89
N TYR A 128 -4.60 -7.77 -14.07
CA TYR A 128 -3.28 -8.20 -14.46
C TYR A 128 -2.68 -7.22 -15.48
N ARG A 129 -1.37 -7.27 -15.64
CA ARG A 129 -0.64 -6.63 -16.73
C ARG A 129 0.50 -7.53 -17.18
N CYS A 130 0.89 -7.43 -18.44
CA CYS A 130 2.08 -8.11 -18.91
C CYS A 130 3.33 -7.24 -18.71
N ALA A 131 4.34 -7.79 -18.04
CA ALA A 131 5.68 -7.26 -18.02
C ALA A 131 6.45 -7.83 -19.22
N CYS A 132 6.49 -7.05 -20.31
CA CYS A 132 7.12 -7.51 -21.55
C CYS A 132 8.63 -7.59 -21.44
N LYS A 133 9.19 -8.73 -21.84
CA LYS A 133 10.64 -8.88 -21.99
C LYS A 133 11.06 -8.09 -23.22
N TYR A 134 12.08 -7.26 -23.12
CA TYR A 134 12.58 -6.54 -24.29
C TYR A 134 13.08 -7.54 -25.36
N PRO A 135 12.80 -7.35 -26.67
CA PRO A 135 12.23 -6.16 -27.32
C PRO A 135 10.71 -6.12 -27.41
N TYR A 136 9.97 -6.95 -26.67
CA TYR A 136 8.53 -7.03 -26.84
C TYR A 136 7.77 -5.91 -26.11
N THR A 137 6.58 -5.57 -26.60
CA THR A 137 5.69 -4.54 -26.09
C THR A 137 4.23 -4.84 -26.44
N GLY A 138 3.33 -3.98 -25.97
CA GLY A 138 1.88 -4.16 -26.08
C GLY A 138 1.28 -4.81 -24.83
N PRO A 139 -0.07 -4.88 -24.75
CA PRO A 139 -0.77 -5.38 -23.58
C PRO A 139 -0.52 -6.88 -23.31
N ASP A 140 -0.16 -7.63 -24.34
CA ASP A 140 0.11 -9.08 -24.35
C ASP A 140 1.56 -9.43 -24.73
N CYS A 141 2.42 -8.41 -24.91
CA CYS A 141 3.81 -8.59 -25.35
C CYS A 141 3.96 -9.29 -26.72
N SER A 142 2.97 -9.16 -27.60
CA SER A 142 3.03 -9.72 -28.96
C SER A 142 3.83 -8.85 -29.94
N LYS A 143 3.97 -7.55 -29.67
CA LYS A 143 4.59 -6.60 -30.61
C LYS A 143 6.09 -6.50 -30.36
N VAL A 144 6.90 -6.53 -31.42
CA VAL A 144 8.36 -6.37 -31.33
C VAL A 144 8.73 -4.91 -31.55
N LEU A 145 9.45 -4.31 -30.60
CA LEU A 145 10.07 -3.01 -30.76
C LEU A 145 11.24 -3.11 -31.74
N PRO A 146 11.39 -2.13 -32.64
CA PRO A 146 12.62 -1.99 -33.39
C PRO A 146 13.80 -1.78 -32.43
N ALA A 147 14.93 -2.47 -32.69
CA ALA A 147 16.16 -2.26 -31.92
C ALA A 147 16.47 -0.75 -31.77
N CYS A 148 16.91 -0.28 -30.61
CA CYS A 148 17.24 1.14 -30.39
C CYS A 148 16.13 2.18 -30.64
N ARG A 149 14.86 1.78 -30.85
CA ARG A 149 13.73 2.72 -31.00
C ARG A 149 12.48 2.23 -30.27
N PRO A 150 12.12 2.83 -29.12
CA PRO A 150 12.89 3.85 -28.37
C PRO A 150 14.24 3.29 -27.87
N ASN A 151 15.16 4.18 -27.45
CA ASN A 151 16.45 3.75 -26.90
C ASN A 151 16.20 2.86 -25.66
N PRO A 152 16.56 1.56 -25.69
CA PRO A 152 16.34 0.66 -24.57
C PRO A 152 17.37 0.81 -23.46
N CYS A 153 18.47 1.50 -23.73
CA CYS A 153 19.53 1.72 -22.75
C CYS A 153 19.09 2.80 -21.76
N GLN A 154 19.17 2.48 -20.48
CA GLN A 154 18.91 3.37 -19.36
C GLN A 154 20.13 4.26 -19.09
N ASN A 155 19.98 5.22 -18.19
CA ASN A 155 21.09 5.99 -17.62
C ASN A 155 22.03 6.65 -18.65
N GLY A 156 21.48 7.12 -19.77
CA GLY A 156 22.24 7.79 -20.83
C GLY A 156 23.04 6.83 -21.73
N GLY A 157 22.81 5.52 -21.64
CA GLY A 157 23.47 4.54 -22.51
C GLY A 157 23.16 4.76 -23.99
N VAL A 158 24.16 4.56 -24.85
CA VAL A 158 24.02 4.70 -26.30
C VAL A 158 23.71 3.35 -26.92
N CYS A 159 22.55 3.24 -27.57
CA CYS A 159 22.16 2.00 -28.23
C CYS A 159 22.79 1.86 -29.62
N SER A 160 23.40 0.70 -29.86
CA SER A 160 23.90 0.29 -31.17
C SER A 160 23.17 -0.96 -31.67
N ARG A 161 22.73 -0.94 -32.94
CA ARG A 161 22.02 -2.07 -33.54
C ARG A 161 23.02 -3.14 -34.00
N HIS A 162 22.73 -4.41 -33.74
CA HIS A 162 23.49 -5.51 -34.33
C HIS A 162 23.00 -5.80 -35.77
N ARG A 163 23.86 -6.40 -36.60
CA ARG A 163 23.52 -6.75 -38.00
C ARG A 163 22.33 -7.70 -38.15
N ARG A 164 22.00 -8.50 -37.12
CA ARG A 164 20.78 -9.33 -37.08
C ARG A 164 19.62 -8.50 -36.50
N ARG A 165 18.46 -8.50 -37.17
CA ARG A 165 17.26 -7.77 -36.71
C ARG A 165 16.92 -8.16 -35.26
N SER A 166 16.47 -7.17 -34.46
CA SER A 166 16.08 -7.28 -33.05
C SER A 166 17.21 -7.44 -32.00
N ARG A 167 18.48 -7.54 -32.39
CA ARG A 167 19.62 -7.49 -31.46
C ARG A 167 20.18 -6.07 -31.36
N PHE A 168 20.55 -5.66 -30.16
CA PHE A 168 21.19 -4.38 -29.85
C PHE A 168 22.19 -4.57 -28.72
N THR A 169 23.09 -3.62 -28.58
CA THR A 169 24.03 -3.51 -27.46
C THR A 169 23.96 -2.10 -26.92
N CYS A 170 23.95 -1.97 -25.60
CA CYS A 170 24.10 -0.69 -24.93
C CYS A 170 25.57 -0.41 -24.64
N ALA A 171 26.08 0.71 -25.15
CA ALA A 171 27.30 1.29 -24.64
C ALA A 171 26.94 2.10 -23.39
N CYS A 172 27.28 1.57 -22.23
CA CYS A 172 27.01 2.21 -20.95
C CYS A 172 28.07 3.26 -20.64
N PRO A 173 27.70 4.40 -20.03
CA PRO A 173 28.68 5.29 -19.43
C PRO A 173 29.46 4.53 -18.34
N ASP A 174 30.70 4.94 -18.06
CA ASP A 174 31.68 4.18 -17.24
C ASP A 174 31.14 3.69 -15.89
N GLN A 175 30.22 4.46 -15.29
CA GLN A 175 29.64 4.20 -13.98
C GLN A 175 28.39 3.30 -14.01
N TYR A 176 27.95 2.83 -15.18
CA TYR A 176 26.79 1.95 -15.33
C TYR A 176 27.16 0.62 -15.98
N LYS A 177 26.45 -0.44 -15.58
CA LYS A 177 26.67 -1.80 -16.06
C LYS A 177 25.33 -2.47 -16.38
N GLY A 178 25.40 -3.70 -16.88
CA GLY A 178 24.21 -4.46 -17.25
C GLY A 178 23.87 -4.35 -18.72
N LYS A 179 22.87 -5.12 -19.16
CA LYS A 179 22.53 -5.26 -20.59
C LYS A 179 21.87 -3.99 -21.14
N PHE A 180 21.18 -3.27 -20.27
CA PHE A 180 20.47 -2.03 -20.52
C PHE A 180 21.08 -0.85 -19.76
N CYS A 181 22.29 -0.98 -19.21
CA CYS A 181 22.90 0.04 -18.34
C CYS A 181 22.09 0.34 -17.07
N GLU A 182 21.31 -0.65 -16.62
CA GLU A 182 20.41 -0.58 -15.48
C GLU A 182 21.15 -0.59 -14.14
N ILE A 183 22.33 -1.19 -14.07
CA ILE A 183 23.12 -1.31 -12.83
C ILE A 183 23.85 0.01 -12.62
N GLY A 184 23.56 0.66 -11.49
CA GLY A 184 24.13 1.95 -11.11
C GLY A 184 25.58 1.90 -10.62
N PRO A 185 26.15 3.07 -10.27
CA PRO A 185 27.48 3.16 -9.67
C PRO A 185 27.53 2.52 -8.29
N ASP A 186 28.72 2.10 -7.87
CA ASP A 186 28.92 1.50 -6.55
C ASP A 186 29.06 2.57 -5.44
N ASP A 187 29.38 3.83 -5.79
CA ASP A 187 29.66 4.89 -4.81
C ASP A 187 28.45 5.78 -4.49
N CYS A 188 27.44 5.82 -5.38
CA CYS A 188 26.24 6.64 -5.26
C CYS A 188 25.03 5.93 -5.91
N TYR A 189 23.80 6.35 -5.58
CA TYR A 189 22.59 5.77 -6.18
C TYR A 189 21.90 6.73 -7.16
N VAL A 190 21.10 6.16 -8.06
CA VAL A 190 20.35 6.88 -9.10
C VAL A 190 18.87 6.55 -8.95
N GLY A 191 17.99 7.52 -9.19
CA GLY A 191 16.54 7.33 -9.05
C GLY A 191 16.16 6.98 -7.62
N ASP A 192 15.44 5.87 -7.46
CA ASP A 192 15.08 5.26 -6.16
C ASP A 192 16.23 4.45 -5.53
N GLY A 193 17.29 4.16 -6.29
CA GLY A 193 18.39 3.32 -5.84
C GLY A 193 18.10 1.82 -5.86
N TYR A 194 17.03 1.37 -6.54
CA TYR A 194 16.75 -0.05 -6.79
C TYR A 194 17.96 -0.79 -7.38
N SER A 195 18.68 -0.13 -8.30
CA SER A 195 19.85 -0.69 -8.96
C SER A 195 21.19 -0.41 -8.27
N TYR A 196 21.17 0.18 -7.07
CA TYR A 196 22.39 0.41 -6.29
C TYR A 196 23.04 -0.93 -5.91
N ARG A 197 24.32 -1.10 -6.26
CA ARG A 197 25.09 -2.32 -5.96
C ARG A 197 26.39 -2.05 -5.20
N GLY A 198 26.49 -0.85 -4.63
CA GLY A 198 27.62 -0.42 -3.84
C GLY A 198 27.79 -1.10 -2.48
N LYS A 199 28.76 -0.57 -1.70
CA LYS A 199 29.24 -1.17 -0.45
C LYS A 199 28.91 -0.38 0.82
N VAL A 200 28.11 0.69 0.72
CA VAL A 200 27.67 1.42 1.91
C VAL A 200 26.89 0.47 2.82
N SER A 201 27.20 0.48 4.12
CA SER A 201 26.65 -0.42 5.14
C SER A 201 26.29 0.31 6.43
N LYS A 202 26.00 1.61 6.33
CA LYS A 202 25.58 2.45 7.44
C LYS A 202 24.34 3.26 7.08
N THR A 203 23.50 3.49 8.08
CA THR A 203 22.31 4.34 7.98
C THR A 203 22.65 5.82 8.09
N VAL A 204 21.72 6.69 7.73
CA VAL A 204 21.85 8.16 7.95
C VAL A 204 22.14 8.48 9.42
N ASN A 205 21.58 7.69 10.34
CA ASN A 205 21.83 7.78 11.78
C ASN A 205 23.12 7.09 12.23
N GLN A 206 23.99 6.70 11.28
CA GLN A 206 25.26 5.99 11.51
C GLN A 206 25.12 4.59 12.13
N ASN A 207 23.91 4.01 12.12
CA ASN A 207 23.71 2.64 12.60
C ASN A 207 24.30 1.65 11.59
N PRO A 208 25.02 0.61 12.04
CA PRO A 208 25.54 -0.42 11.14
C PRO A 208 24.40 -1.30 10.63
N CYS A 209 24.41 -1.56 9.33
CA CYS A 209 23.49 -2.48 8.69
C CYS A 209 23.75 -3.93 9.15
N LEU A 210 22.66 -4.67 9.33
CA LEU A 210 22.68 -6.12 9.51
C LEU A 210 23.00 -6.82 8.19
N TYR A 211 23.66 -7.96 8.31
CA TYR A 211 23.87 -8.83 7.15
C TYR A 211 22.54 -9.44 6.70
N TRP A 212 22.35 -9.52 5.38
CA TRP A 212 21.15 -10.10 4.79
C TRP A 212 21.02 -11.62 5.05
N ASN A 213 22.10 -12.27 5.49
CA ASN A 213 22.13 -13.67 5.93
C ASN A 213 21.88 -13.87 7.43
N SER A 214 21.58 -12.80 8.17
CA SER A 214 21.37 -12.89 9.61
C SER A 214 20.13 -13.71 9.94
N HIS A 215 20.23 -14.58 10.95
CA HIS A 215 19.09 -15.34 11.49
C HIS A 215 17.94 -14.44 11.97
N LEU A 216 18.24 -13.18 12.35
CA LEU A 216 17.23 -12.20 12.76
C LEU A 216 16.32 -11.75 11.61
N LEU A 217 16.68 -12.03 10.36
CA LEU A 217 15.92 -11.63 9.17
C LEU A 217 15.09 -12.78 8.58
N LEU A 218 15.08 -13.97 9.20
CA LEU A 218 14.34 -15.13 8.69
C LEU A 218 12.82 -14.91 8.63
N GLN A 219 12.30 -13.99 9.44
CA GLN A 219 10.89 -13.61 9.46
C GLN A 219 10.59 -12.35 8.62
N GLU A 220 11.62 -11.70 8.09
CA GLU A 220 11.47 -10.49 7.27
C GLU A 220 11.27 -10.86 5.79
N THR A 221 10.57 -10.00 5.06
CA THR A 221 10.24 -10.22 3.64
C THR A 221 11.47 -10.21 2.72
N TYR A 222 12.51 -9.45 3.08
CA TYR A 222 13.73 -9.30 2.30
C TYR A 222 14.94 -9.81 3.08
N ASN A 223 15.50 -10.92 2.64
CA ASN A 223 16.68 -11.55 3.22
C ASN A 223 17.38 -12.42 2.16
N MET A 224 18.56 -12.96 2.44
CA MET A 224 19.32 -13.72 1.44
C MET A 224 18.65 -15.03 0.98
N PHE A 225 17.70 -15.55 1.76
CA PHE A 225 17.10 -16.86 1.57
C PHE A 225 15.86 -16.84 0.67
N MET A 226 15.45 -15.65 0.19
CA MET A 226 14.38 -15.51 -0.81
C MET A 226 14.85 -15.98 -2.19
N GLU A 227 13.91 -16.51 -3.00
CA GLU A 227 14.19 -17.11 -4.31
C GLU A 227 14.93 -16.18 -5.29
N ASP A 228 14.67 -14.88 -5.20
CA ASP A 228 15.18 -13.83 -6.09
C ASP A 228 16.20 -12.88 -5.43
N ALA A 229 16.82 -13.27 -4.31
CA ALA A 229 17.77 -12.45 -3.56
C ALA A 229 18.87 -11.84 -4.44
N GLU A 230 19.45 -12.66 -5.33
CA GLU A 230 20.53 -12.24 -6.24
C GLU A 230 20.08 -11.09 -7.17
N THR A 231 18.83 -11.11 -7.63
CA THR A 231 18.30 -10.07 -8.53
C THR A 231 18.23 -8.70 -7.86
N HIS A 232 17.93 -8.68 -6.56
CA HIS A 232 17.93 -7.48 -5.72
C HIS A 232 19.33 -7.08 -5.23
N GLY A 233 20.36 -7.84 -5.61
CA GLY A 233 21.72 -7.65 -5.11
C GLY A 233 21.86 -8.02 -3.64
N ILE A 234 20.96 -8.82 -3.09
CA ILE A 234 21.02 -9.35 -1.73
C ILE A 234 21.88 -10.61 -1.74
N ALA A 235 22.91 -10.64 -0.89
CA ALA A 235 23.84 -11.76 -0.78
C ALA A 235 24.44 -11.80 0.64
N GLU A 236 25.52 -12.57 0.82
CA GLU A 236 26.26 -12.66 2.08
C GLU A 236 27.08 -11.39 2.39
N HIS A 237 26.39 -10.28 2.63
CA HIS A 237 26.95 -8.99 3.00
C HIS A 237 25.90 -8.16 3.76
N ASN A 238 26.28 -6.98 4.24
CA ASN A 238 25.38 -6.01 4.89
C ASN A 238 25.26 -4.68 4.12
N PHE A 239 25.52 -4.70 2.82
CA PHE A 239 25.42 -3.50 2.00
C PHE A 239 23.96 -3.10 1.77
N CYS A 240 23.72 -1.80 1.72
CA CYS A 240 22.41 -1.19 1.49
C CYS A 240 21.83 -1.60 0.14
N ARG A 241 20.54 -1.91 0.12
CA ARG A 241 19.78 -2.27 -1.08
C ARG A 241 18.42 -1.60 -1.05
N ASN A 242 17.69 -1.70 -2.15
CA ASN A 242 16.33 -1.19 -2.24
C ASN A 242 15.46 -2.22 -2.98
N PRO A 243 15.25 -3.41 -2.42
CA PRO A 243 14.58 -4.53 -3.12
C PRO A 243 13.09 -4.27 -3.39
N ASP A 244 12.46 -3.39 -2.62
CA ASP A 244 11.05 -2.99 -2.73
C ASP A 244 10.83 -1.76 -3.63
N GLY A 245 11.90 -1.08 -4.04
CA GLY A 245 11.80 0.14 -4.86
C GLY A 245 11.23 1.35 -4.07
N ASP A 246 11.53 1.44 -2.78
CA ASP A 246 11.25 2.62 -1.96
C ASP A 246 12.09 3.83 -2.42
N HIS A 247 11.96 4.99 -1.81
CA HIS A 247 12.57 6.23 -2.28
C HIS A 247 14.10 6.25 -2.24
N LYS A 248 14.75 5.39 -1.45
CA LYS A 248 16.19 5.38 -1.22
C LYS A 248 16.67 4.01 -0.72
N PRO A 249 17.94 3.60 -1.00
CA PRO A 249 18.51 2.40 -0.38
C PRO A 249 18.43 2.41 1.14
N TRP A 250 18.12 1.25 1.69
CA TRP A 250 17.93 1.02 3.11
C TRP A 250 18.58 -0.32 3.52
N CYS A 251 18.61 -0.56 4.83
CA CYS A 251 19.03 -1.83 5.40
C CYS A 251 18.33 -2.08 6.73
N PHE A 252 18.37 -3.33 7.20
CA PHE A 252 17.94 -3.65 8.55
C PHE A 252 19.00 -3.25 9.58
N VAL A 253 18.55 -2.75 10.73
CA VAL A 253 19.36 -2.47 11.91
C VAL A 253 18.81 -3.21 13.11
N LYS A 254 19.72 -3.67 13.97
CA LYS A 254 19.38 -4.38 15.19
C LYS A 254 18.87 -3.40 16.25
N VAL A 255 17.67 -3.62 16.78
CA VAL A 255 17.14 -2.84 17.91
C VAL A 255 17.55 -3.48 19.23
N ASN A 256 17.38 -4.78 19.35
CA ASN A 256 17.81 -5.58 20.50
C ASN A 256 18.15 -7.02 20.05
N SER A 257 18.27 -7.98 20.98
CA SER A 257 18.63 -9.37 20.65
C SER A 257 17.67 -10.07 19.68
N GLU A 258 16.40 -9.67 19.63
CA GLU A 258 15.34 -10.41 18.90
C GLU A 258 14.58 -9.53 17.90
N LYS A 259 14.71 -8.20 18.00
CA LYS A 259 13.98 -7.23 17.18
C LYS A 259 14.90 -6.49 16.23
N VAL A 260 14.43 -6.37 15.00
CA VAL A 260 15.04 -5.55 13.95
C VAL A 260 14.06 -4.45 13.53
N LYS A 261 14.59 -3.42 12.90
CA LYS A 261 13.83 -2.41 12.15
C LYS A 261 14.64 -2.08 10.90
N TRP A 262 14.04 -1.42 9.92
CA TRP A 262 14.78 -0.92 8.77
C TRP A 262 15.02 0.59 8.90
N GLU A 263 16.09 1.08 8.27
CA GLU A 263 16.45 2.49 8.22
C GLU A 263 17.09 2.82 6.86
N TYR A 264 16.90 4.06 6.40
CA TYR A 264 17.55 4.54 5.19
C TYR A 264 19.06 4.66 5.34
N CYS A 265 19.76 4.25 4.28
CA CYS A 265 21.20 4.27 4.23
C CYS A 265 21.79 5.65 3.94
N ASP A 266 23.01 5.88 4.40
CA ASP A 266 23.78 7.09 4.09
C ASP A 266 24.47 6.96 2.72
N VAL A 267 23.68 6.66 1.69
CA VAL A 267 24.12 6.66 0.29
C VAL A 267 23.82 8.03 -0.32
N THR A 268 24.77 8.57 -1.07
CA THR A 268 24.61 9.84 -1.79
C THR A 268 23.92 9.62 -3.14
N VAL A 269 23.14 10.62 -3.57
CA VAL A 269 22.56 10.63 -4.92
C VAL A 269 23.68 10.98 -5.91
N CYS A 270 23.76 10.26 -7.02
CA CYS A 270 24.75 10.56 -8.05
C CYS A 270 24.53 11.95 -8.65
N PRO A 271 25.59 12.71 -8.95
CA PRO A 271 25.47 13.98 -9.65
C PRO A 271 24.77 13.77 -11.00
N VAL A 272 23.77 14.61 -11.30
CA VAL A 272 23.16 14.63 -12.62
C VAL A 272 24.19 15.22 -13.60
N PRO A 273 24.53 14.55 -14.71
CA PRO A 273 25.39 15.13 -15.72
C PRO A 273 24.78 16.45 -16.22
N ALA A 274 25.59 17.51 -16.22
CA ALA A 274 25.21 18.84 -16.73
C ALA A 274 25.00 18.84 -18.25
#